data_AF-A0A4Y2B4Z0-F1
#
_entry.id   AF-A0A4Y2B4Z0-F1
#
_cell.length_a   1.000
_cell.length_b   1.000
_cell.length_c   1.000
_cell.angle_alpha   90.00
_cell.angle_beta   90.00
_cell.angle_gamma   90.00
#
_symmetry.space_group_name_H-M   'P 1'
#
loop_
_entity.id
_entity.type
_entity.pdbx_description
1 polymer ?
#
loop_
_entity_poly.entity_id
_entity_poly.type
_entity_poly.pdbx_seq_one_letter_code
_entity_poly.pdbx_strand_id
1 'polypeptide(L)'
;MEEAATRYWSDSSNTPYWIKENENWATFVFNRVKEIRLLSDPDGWNHISEQLNPADLPSRGCSFENLANSSWSLGPPYLKNPPEY
;
A
#
# COMPACT_ATOMS: atom_id res chain seq x y z
N MET A 1 3.34 16.39 20.10
CA MET A 1 3.38 16.25 18.64
C MET A 1 2.31 15.24 18.31
N GLU A 2 1.36 15.60 17.45
CA GLU A 2 0.35 14.67 16.94
C GLU A 2 1.07 13.65 16.07
N GLU A 3 0.88 12.35 16.33
CA GLU A 3 1.39 11.31 15.43
C GLU A 3 0.71 11.49 14.07
N ALA A 4 1.51 11.66 13.01
CA ALA A 4 0.98 11.73 11.67
C ALA A 4 0.32 10.37 11.34
N ALA A 5 -0.93 10.38 10.91
CA ALA A 5 -1.63 9.17 10.50
C ALA A 5 -0.91 8.50 9.31
N THR A 6 -0.44 7.27 9.51
CA THR A 6 0.23 6.49 8.46
C THR A 6 -0.81 5.87 7.53
N ARG A 7 -0.64 6.04 6.22
CA ARG A 7 -1.48 5.42 5.19
C ARG A 7 -0.70 4.40 4.38
N TYR A 8 -1.35 3.29 4.06
CA TYR A 8 -0.80 2.19 3.26
C TYR A 8 -1.59 2.04 1.97
N TRP A 9 -0.92 1.72 0.87
CA TRP A 9 -1.54 1.61 -0.46
C TRP A 9 -1.12 0.31 -1.14
N SER A 10 -2.09 -0.38 -1.76
CA SER A 10 -1.88 -1.60 -2.54
C SER A 10 -2.67 -1.52 -3.84
N ASP A 11 -2.08 -1.96 -4.94
CA ASP A 11 -2.76 -2.09 -6.23
C ASP A 11 -3.57 -3.37 -6.39
N SER A 12 -3.33 -4.37 -5.54
CA SER A 12 -4.27 -5.46 -5.33
C SER A 12 -5.46 -4.94 -4.53
N SER A 13 -6.67 -5.06 -5.08
CA SER A 13 -7.93 -4.77 -4.37
C SER A 13 -8.22 -5.80 -3.27
N ASN A 14 -7.71 -7.02 -3.41
CA ASN A 14 -7.89 -8.08 -2.41
C ASN A 14 -7.13 -7.79 -1.11
N THR A 15 -5.95 -7.16 -1.20
CA THR A 15 -5.12 -6.86 -0.02
C THR A 15 -5.85 -6.00 1.02
N PRO A 16 -6.33 -4.77 0.71
CA PRO A 16 -7.08 -3.97 1.68
C PRO A 16 -8.39 -4.64 2.10
N TYR A 17 -9.05 -5.40 1.21
CA TYR A 17 -10.24 -6.17 1.56
C TYR A 17 -9.96 -7.21 2.66
N TRP A 18 -8.97 -8.07 2.47
CA TRP A 18 -8.60 -9.08 3.48
C TRP A 18 -8.14 -8.47 4.80
N ILE A 19 -7.48 -7.30 4.74
CA ILE A 19 -7.00 -6.60 5.94
C ILE A 19 -8.16 -5.97 6.72
N LYS A 20 -9.18 -5.45 6.06
CA LYS A 20 -10.35 -4.82 6.71
C LYS A 20 -11.38 -5.84 7.17
N GLU A 21 -11.61 -6.89 6.39
CA GLU A 21 -12.67 -7.88 6.67
C GLU A 21 -12.19 -9.08 7.49
N ASN A 22 -13.06 -9.64 8.31
CA ASN A 22 -12.74 -10.77 9.18
C ASN A 22 -13.52 -12.04 8.81
N GLU A 23 -13.12 -12.70 7.73
CA GLU A 23 -13.74 -13.95 7.25
C GLU A 23 -12.84 -15.18 7.48
N ASN A 24 -13.36 -16.36 7.13
CA ASN A 24 -12.64 -17.62 7.18
C ASN A 24 -11.67 -17.77 5.99
N TRP A 25 -10.54 -17.07 6.08
CA TRP A 25 -9.48 -17.17 5.09
C TRP A 25 -8.70 -18.49 5.20
N ALA A 26 -8.06 -18.90 4.09
CA ALA A 26 -7.07 -19.97 4.12
C ALA A 26 -5.94 -19.64 5.12
N THR A 27 -5.39 -20.66 5.81
CA THR A 27 -4.43 -20.49 6.91
C THR A 27 -3.28 -19.53 6.58
N PHE A 28 -2.75 -19.58 5.36
CA PHE A 28 -1.69 -18.67 4.92
C PHE A 28 -2.14 -17.19 4.93
N VAL A 29 -3.29 -16.89 4.33
CA VAL A 29 -3.85 -15.53 4.26
C VAL A 29 -4.21 -15.05 5.66
N PHE A 30 -4.87 -15.89 6.46
CA PHE A 30 -5.22 -15.57 7.84
C PHE A 30 -4.00 -15.15 8.67
N ASN A 31 -2.92 -15.93 8.61
CA ASN A 31 -1.70 -15.64 9.37
C ASN A 31 -1.03 -14.32 8.92
N ARG A 32 -1.02 -14.04 7.61
CA ARG A 32 -0.47 -12.78 7.05
C ARG A 32 -1.31 -11.56 7.43
N VAL A 33 -2.63 -11.66 7.30
CA VAL A 33 -3.56 -10.60 7.73
C VAL A 33 -3.40 -10.33 9.22
N LYS A 34 -3.32 -11.38 10.06
CA LYS A 34 -3.10 -11.24 11.50
C LYS A 34 -1.80 -10.46 11.80
N GLU A 35 -0.71 -10.78 11.13
CA GLU A 35 0.57 -10.07 11.29
C GLU A 35 0.46 -8.59 10.87
N ILE A 36 -0.15 -8.31 9.73
CA ILE A 36 -0.36 -6.94 9.24
C ILE A 36 -1.20 -6.11 10.23
N ARG A 37 -2.28 -6.68 10.77
CA ARG A 37 -3.15 -6.01 11.76
C ARG A 37 -2.47 -5.74 13.11
N LEU A 38 -1.43 -6.51 13.45
CA LEU A 38 -0.61 -6.25 14.65
C LEU A 38 0.36 -5.08 14.44
N LEU A 39 0.73 -4.79 13.19
CA LEU A 39 1.73 -3.79 12.82
C LEU A 39 1.14 -2.51 12.24
N SER A 40 -0.14 -2.50 11.90
CA SER A 40 -0.80 -1.38 11.24
C SER A 40 -2.29 -1.32 11.55
N ASP A 41 -2.84 -0.11 11.54
CA ASP A 41 -4.28 0.12 11.58
C ASP A 41 -4.95 -0.42 10.29
N PRO A 42 -5.90 -1.35 10.37
CA PRO A 42 -6.64 -1.86 9.21
C PRO A 42 -7.29 -0.76 8.37
N ASP A 43 -7.77 0.31 9.01
CA ASP A 43 -8.45 1.41 8.33
C ASP A 43 -7.49 2.30 7.53
N GLY A 44 -6.19 2.24 7.86
CA GLY A 44 -5.11 2.92 7.13
C GLY A 44 -4.79 2.32 5.77
N TRP A 45 -5.33 1.14 5.42
CA TRP A 45 -5.06 0.46 4.15
C TRP A 45 -6.02 0.88 3.04
N ASN A 46 -5.47 1.25 1.88
CA ASN A 46 -6.21 1.78 0.76
C ASN A 46 -5.84 1.06 -0.54
N HIS A 47 -6.78 1.04 -1.48
CA HIS A 47 -6.54 0.56 -2.83
C HIS A 47 -6.08 1.70 -3.74
N ILE A 48 -5.21 1.41 -4.68
CA ILE A 48 -4.88 2.31 -5.79
C ILE A 48 -4.85 1.57 -7.13
N SER A 49 -5.02 2.26 -8.25
CA SER A 49 -4.79 1.65 -9.55
C SER A 49 -3.31 1.33 -9.78
N GLU A 50 -3.04 0.25 -10.52
CA GLU A 50 -1.70 -0.22 -10.90
C GLU A 50 -0.84 0.90 -11.51
N GLN A 51 -1.42 1.76 -12.37
CA GLN A 51 -0.70 2.84 -13.05
C GLN A 51 -0.17 3.92 -12.09
N LEU A 52 -0.75 3.98 -10.89
CA LEU A 52 -0.37 4.94 -9.86
C LEU A 52 0.50 4.29 -8.77
N ASN A 53 0.73 2.98 -8.80
CA ASN A 53 1.56 2.28 -7.81
C ASN A 53 3.05 2.49 -8.11
N PRO A 54 3.78 3.32 -7.35
CA PRO A 54 5.22 3.50 -7.57
C PRO A 54 6.04 2.25 -7.26
N ALA A 55 5.53 1.33 -6.44
CA ALA A 55 6.26 0.12 -6.02
C ALA A 55 6.41 -0.90 -7.16
N ASP A 56 5.61 -0.78 -8.22
CA ASP A 56 5.66 -1.66 -9.38
C ASP A 56 6.94 -1.50 -10.20
N LEU A 57 7.46 -0.27 -10.30
CA LEU A 57 8.65 0.00 -11.09
C LEU A 57 9.89 -0.78 -10.60
N PRO A 58 10.27 -0.73 -9.31
CA PRO A 58 11.39 -1.54 -8.83
C PRO A 58 11.07 -3.03 -8.71
N SER A 59 9.81 -3.43 -8.48
CA SER A 59 9.43 -4.84 -8.32
C SER A 59 9.52 -5.64 -9.63
N ARG A 60 9.26 -4.99 -10.77
CA ARG A 60 9.41 -5.58 -12.11
C ARG A 60 10.86 -5.60 -12.63
N GLY A 61 11.76 -4.90 -11.93
CA GLY A 61 13.14 -4.68 -12.35
C GLY A 61 13.25 -3.51 -13.33
N CYS A 62 14.05 -2.51 -12.96
CA CYS A 62 14.36 -1.35 -13.80
C CYS A 62 15.84 -0.96 -13.66
N SER A 63 16.34 -0.14 -14.60
CA SER A 63 17.68 0.43 -14.47
C SER A 63 17.72 1.46 -13.33
N PHE A 64 18.90 1.65 -12.75
CA PHE A 64 19.11 2.70 -11.75
C PHE A 64 18.68 4.08 -12.28
N GLU A 65 18.99 4.39 -13.54
CA GLU A 65 18.62 5.65 -14.18
C GLU A 65 17.09 5.83 -14.28
N ASN A 66 16.36 4.77 -14.66
CA ASN A 66 14.90 4.81 -14.69
C ASN A 66 14.32 4.99 -13.29
N LEU A 67 14.87 4.30 -12.28
CA LEU A 67 14.42 4.43 -10.90
C LEU A 67 14.68 5.84 -10.35
N ALA A 68 15.88 6.38 -10.59
CA ALA A 68 16.31 7.69 -10.13
C ALA A 68 15.49 8.84 -10.74
N ASN A 69 15.04 8.68 -12.00
CA ASN A 69 14.20 9.65 -12.70
C ASN A 69 12.69 9.41 -12.52
N SER A 70 12.29 8.42 -11.71
CA SER A 70 10.89 8.10 -11.46
C SER A 70 10.30 8.81 -10.22
N SER A 71 8.99 8.66 -10.04
CA SER A 71 8.30 9.09 -8.82
C SER A 71 8.46 8.10 -7.64
N TRP A 72 9.25 7.03 -7.77
CA TRP A 72 9.34 5.98 -6.74
C TRP A 72 9.78 6.51 -5.37
N SER A 73 10.86 7.30 -5.33
CA SER A 73 11.44 7.79 -4.08
C SER A 73 10.68 8.96 -3.46
N LEU A 74 10.04 9.79 -4.29
CA LEU A 74 9.31 10.98 -3.85
C LEU A 74 7.83 10.72 -3.60
N GLY A 75 7.32 9.58 -4.08
CA GLY A 75 5.91 9.28 -4.15
C GLY A 75 5.19 10.13 -5.21
N PRO A 76 4.11 9.61 -5.80
CA PRO A 76 3.24 10.37 -6.70
C PRO A 76 2.49 11.51 -5.98
N PRO A 77 2.06 12.56 -6.70
CA PRO A 77 1.48 13.77 -6.10
C PRO A 77 0.29 13.54 -5.17
N TYR A 78 -0.54 12.53 -5.45
CA TYR A 78 -1.73 12.23 -4.62
C TYR A 78 -1.36 11.72 -3.20
N LEU A 79 -0.14 11.22 -2.97
CA LEU A 79 0.32 10.89 -1.61
C LEU A 79 0.64 12.14 -0.78
N LYS A 80 1.02 13.22 -1.45
CA LYS A 80 1.37 14.50 -0.79
C LYS A 80 0.14 15.37 -0.57
N ASN A 81 -0.80 15.31 -1.51
CA ASN A 81 -2.08 16.01 -1.46
C ASN A 81 -3.21 14.97 -1.57
N PRO A 82 -3.47 14.19 -0.51
CA PRO A 82 -4.59 13.26 -0.54
C PRO A 82 -5.89 14.04 -0.81
N PRO A 83 -6.76 13.56 -1.70
CA PRO A 83 -8.07 14.18 -1.88
C PRO A 83 -8.81 14.21 -0.54
N GLU A 84 -9.42 15.35 -0.21
CA GLU A 84 -10.43 15.40 0.85
C GLU A 84 -11.64 14.61 0.34
N TYR A 85 -11.87 13.43 0.93
CA TYR A 85 -13.07 12.62 0.72
C TYR A 85 -14.06 12.87 1.86
#